data_AF-A0A9E0PDV6-F1
#
_entry.id   AF-A0A9E0PDV6-F1
#
_cell.length_a   1.000
_cell.length_b   1.000
_cell.length_c   1.000
_cell.angle_alpha   90.00
_cell.angle_beta   90.00
_cell.angle_gamma   90.00
#
_symmetry.space_group_name_H-M   'P 1'
#
loop_
_entity.id
_entity.type
_entity.pdbx_description
1 polymer ?
#
loop_
_entity_poly.entity_id
_entity_poly.type
_entity_poly.pdbx_seq_one_letter_code
_entity_poly.pdbx_strand_id
1 'polypeptide(L)' 'MIAAIMQPYLLPYIGYFQLIAAADVFVVYDDVQYMRGGWINRNRILLNGAPHWLTLPVAHSGEVRTQIRDTRYQLS' A
#
# COMPACT_ATOMS: atom_id res chain seq x y z
N MET A 1 -6.31 -25.79 1.99
CA MET A 1 -6.55 -24.56 1.22
C MET A 1 -6.37 -23.37 2.16
N ILE A 2 -5.24 -22.67 2.03
CA ILE A 2 -4.85 -21.48 2.80
C ILE A 2 -5.17 -20.26 1.95
N ALA A 3 -5.98 -19.35 2.48
CA ALA A 3 -6.24 -18.05 1.86
C ALA A 3 -5.57 -16.95 2.67
N ALA A 4 -4.96 -15.99 1.98
CA ALA A 4 -4.39 -14.79 2.57
C ALA A 4 -4.98 -13.54 1.90
N ILE A 5 -5.11 -12.47 2.66
CA ILE A 5 -5.66 -11.20 2.19
C ILE A 5 -4.87 -10.04 2.79
N MET A 6 -4.50 -9.04 1.98
CA MET A 6 -3.78 -7.86 2.46
C MET A 6 -4.02 -6.64 1.57
N GLN A 7 -4.04 -5.45 2.20
CA GLN A 7 -4.08 -4.18 1.47
C GLN A 7 -2.78 -3.98 0.68
N PRO A 8 -2.83 -3.41 -0.53
CA PRO A 8 -1.62 -3.17 -1.32
C PRO A 8 -0.78 -2.03 -0.72
N TYR A 9 0.54 -2.20 -0.74
CA TYR A 9 1.52 -1.19 -0.32
C TYR A 9 2.34 -0.70 -1.52
N LEU A 10 2.82 0.55 -1.45
CA LEU A 10 3.60 1.16 -2.53
C LEU A 10 4.88 0.37 -2.83
N LEU A 11 5.72 0.13 -1.82
CA LEU A 11 6.83 -0.83 -1.87
C LEU A 11 6.62 -1.89 -0.78
N PRO A 12 6.11 -3.08 -1.11
CA PRO A 12 5.88 -4.12 -0.11
C PRO A 12 7.18 -4.60 0.55
N TYR A 13 7.11 -4.88 1.85
CA TYR A 13 8.22 -5.49 2.58
C TYR A 13 8.22 -7.00 2.36
N ILE A 14 9.33 -7.68 2.73
CA ILE A 14 9.51 -9.12 2.46
C ILE A 14 8.37 -10.01 3.00
N GLY A 15 7.77 -9.64 4.14
CA GLY A 15 6.65 -10.39 4.71
C GLY A 15 5.38 -10.40 3.85
N TYR A 16 5.18 -9.37 3.01
CA TYR A 16 4.10 -9.35 2.02
C TYR A 16 4.27 -10.48 1.00
N PHE A 17 5.50 -10.65 0.49
CA PHE A 17 5.83 -11.71 -0.47
C PHE A 17 5.85 -13.09 0.18
N GLN A 18 6.32 -13.20 1.43
CA GLN A 18 6.24 -14.44 2.20
C GLN A 18 4.79 -14.87 2.42
N LEU A 19 3.88 -13.92 2.68
CA LEU A 19 2.46 -14.20 2.81
C LEU A 19 1.85 -14.71 1.49
N ILE A 20 2.20 -14.12 0.35
CA ILE A 20 1.82 -14.62 -0.98
C ILE A 20 2.33 -16.05 -1.18
N ALA A 21 3.62 -16.30 -0.89
CA ALA A 21 4.25 -17.59 -1.11
C ALA A 21 3.69 -18.71 -0.21
N ALA A 22 3.11 -18.36 0.94
CA ALA A 22 2.53 -19.30 1.90
C ALA A 22 1.04 -19.60 1.67
N ALA A 23 0.38 -18.91 0.72
CA ALA A 23 -1.05 -19.04 0.48
C ALA A 23 -1.36 -19.79 -0.82
N ASP A 24 -2.40 -20.62 -0.81
CA ASP A 24 -2.95 -21.24 -2.03
C ASP A 24 -3.71 -20.19 -2.86
N VAL A 25 -4.33 -19.20 -2.20
CA VAL A 25 -5.02 -18.07 -2.81
C VAL A 25 -4.65 -16.79 -2.06
N PHE A 26 -4.20 -15.77 -2.79
CA PHE A 26 -3.92 -14.45 -2.24
C PHE A 26 -4.89 -13.42 -2.82
N VAL A 27 -5.55 -12.65 -1.95
CA VAL A 27 -6.49 -11.59 -2.31
C VAL A 27 -5.87 -10.23 -2.04
N VAL A 28 -5.80 -9.40 -3.07
CA VAL A 28 -5.46 -7.97 -2.91
C VAL A 28 -6.70 -7.25 -2.40
N TYR A 29 -6.60 -6.64 -1.22
CA TYR A 29 -7.74 -6.01 -0.54
C TYR A 29 -7.80 -4.51 -0.82
N ASP A 30 -8.34 -4.14 -1.98
CA ASP A 30 -8.33 -2.77 -2.50
C ASP A 30 -9.71 -2.09 -2.58
N ASP A 31 -10.81 -2.78 -2.23
CA ASP A 31 -12.17 -2.21 -2.06
C ASP A 31 -12.41 -1.53 -0.71
N VAL A 32 -11.36 -1.35 0.07
CA VAL A 32 -11.43 -0.61 1.33
C VAL A 32 -11.14 0.86 1.14
N GLN A 33 -11.62 1.65 2.09
CA GLN A 33 -11.35 3.08 2.14
C GLN A 33 -9.84 3.37 2.18
N TYR A 34 -9.41 4.27 1.31
CA TYR A 34 -8.06 4.80 1.32
C TYR A 34 -7.83 5.64 2.60
N MET A 35 -6.79 5.28 3.35
CA MET A 35 -6.36 6.05 4.52
C MET A 35 -5.14 6.91 4.17
N ARG A 36 -5.31 8.24 4.27
CA ARG A 36 -4.21 9.19 4.10
C ARG A 36 -3.14 8.92 5.16
N GLY A 37 -1.88 8.77 4.73
CA GLY A 37 -0.79 8.41 5.62
C GLY A 37 -0.74 6.92 5.98
N GLY A 38 -1.44 6.05 5.27
CA GLY A 38 -1.17 4.61 5.31
C GLY A 38 0.10 4.24 4.54
N TRP A 39 0.44 2.94 4.49
CA TRP A 39 1.56 2.40 3.69
C TRP A 39 1.24 2.27 2.19
N ILE A 40 0.01 2.61 1.80
CA ILE A 40 -0.48 2.56 0.42
C ILE A 40 0.25 3.55 -0.48
N ASN A 41 0.67 4.72 0.05
CA ASN A 41 1.36 5.74 -0.74
C ASN A 41 2.69 6.21 -0.13
N ARG A 42 3.21 5.49 0.86
CA ARG A 42 4.49 5.86 1.48
C ARG A 42 5.29 4.65 1.96
N ASN A 43 6.60 4.82 1.95
CA ASN A 43 7.57 3.88 2.48
C ASN A 43 8.60 4.61 3.33
N ARG A 44 9.27 3.88 4.21
CA ARG A 44 10.50 4.36 4.86
C ARG A 44 11.69 3.92 4.05
N ILE A 45 12.56 4.87 3.72
CA ILE A 45 13.84 4.62 3.08
C ILE A 45 14.96 5.09 4.01
N LEU A 46 16.12 4.46 3.92
CA LEU A 46 17.30 4.89 4.65
C LEU A 46 17.98 6.01 3.84
N LEU A 47 18.13 7.18 4.45
CA LEU A 47 18.89 8.29 3.90
C LEU A 47 19.90 8.72 4.98
N ASN A 48 21.19 8.66 4.66
CA ASN A 48 22.28 9.02 5.56
C ASN A 48 22.21 8.34 6.95
N GLY A 49 21.80 7.08 6.99
CA GLY A 49 21.69 6.31 8.24
C GLY A 49 20.43 6.58 9.08
N ALA A 50 19.56 7.50 8.64
CA ALA A 50 18.29 7.79 9.30
C ALA A 50 17.09 7.33 8.44
N PRO A 51 15.96 6.93 9.04
CA PRO A 51 14.75 6.61 8.30
C PRO A 51 14.03 7.89 7.85
N HIS A 52 13.76 7.99 6.55
CA HIS A 52 13.00 9.07 5.94
C HIS A 52 11.76 8.54 5.24
N TRP A 53 10.70 9.34 5.22
CA TRP A 53 9.48 9.01 4.48
C TRP A 53 9.64 9.36 3.00
N LEU A 54 9.56 8.35 2.14
CA LEU A 54 9.25 8.50 0.73
C LEU A 54 7.74 8.45 0.57
N THR A 55 7.10 9.56 0.21
CA THR A 55 5.64 9.63 0.04
C THR A 55 5.32 10.01 -1.40
N LEU A 56 4.56 9.19 -2.10
CA LEU A 56 4.00 9.55 -3.40
C LEU A 56 2.68 10.32 -3.20
N PRO A 57 2.51 11.48 -3.85
CA PRO A 57 1.25 12.21 -3.78
C PRO A 57 0.14 11.42 -4.49
N VAL A 58 -1.06 11.48 -3.94
CA VAL A 58 -2.26 10.85 -4.50
C VAL A 58 -3.21 11.96 -4.93
N ALA A 59 -3.67 11.90 -6.18
CA ALA A 59 -4.65 12.84 -6.71
C ALA A 59 -6.00 12.64 -5.99
N HIS A 60 -6.58 13.74 -5.49
CA HIS A 60 -7.93 13.78 -4.90
C HIS A 60 -8.19 12.82 -3.72
N SER A 61 -7.42 12.94 -2.64
CA SER A 61 -7.74 12.27 -1.36
C SER A 61 -8.67 13.10 -0.45
N GLY A 62 -9.64 13.80 -1.04
CA GLY A 62 -10.57 14.72 -0.36
C GLY A 62 -11.99 14.16 -0.15
N GLU A 63 -12.36 13.12 -0.88
CA GLU A 63 -13.66 12.47 -0.72
C GLU A 63 -13.59 11.43 0.40
N VAL A 64 -14.56 11.49 1.31
CA VAL A 64 -14.63 10.66 2.54
C VAL A 64 -14.79 9.16 2.25
N ARG A 65 -14.87 8.73 0.97
CA ARG A 65 -15.20 7.35 0.57
C ARG A 65 -14.38 6.76 -0.57
N THR A 66 -13.27 7.38 -1.00
CA THR A 66 -12.45 6.81 -2.08
C THR A 66 -11.85 5.47 -1.66
N GLN A 67 -12.09 4.40 -2.42
CA GLN A 67 -11.45 3.10 -2.19
C GLN A 67 -10.01 3.11 -2.70
N ILE A 68 -9.16 2.22 -2.18
CA ILE A 68 -7.76 2.12 -2.60
C ILE A 68 -7.65 1.93 -4.12
N ARG A 69 -8.48 1.08 -4.73
CA ARG A 69 -8.50 0.82 -6.18
C ARG A 69 -8.81 2.06 -7.05
N ASP A 70 -9.50 3.04 -6.49
CA ASP A 70 -9.90 4.26 -7.20
C ASP A 70 -8.84 5.37 -7.10
N THR A 71 -7.86 5.21 -6.20
CA THR A 71 -6.79 6.20 -6.05
C THR A 71 -5.84 6.20 -7.24
N ARG A 72 -5.27 7.37 -7.53
CA ARG A 72 -4.26 7.56 -8.59
C ARG A 72 -3.09 8.35 -8.03
N TYR A 73 -1.86 7.91 -8.29
CA TYR A 73 -0.68 8.70 -7.94
C TYR A 73 -0.57 9.90 -8.87
N GLN A 74 -0.20 11.05 -8.30
CA GLN A 74 0.08 12.25 -9.06
C GLN A 74 1.56 12.23 -9.46
N LEU A 75 1.82 11.91 -10.73
CA LEU A 75 3.15 11.96 -11.32
C LEU A 75 3.29 13.30 -12.06
N SER A 76 4.42 13.99 -11.86
CA SER A 76 4.75 15.27 -12.52
C SER A 76 5.31 15.06 -13.92
#